data_AF-A0A7S3G0Q6-F1
#
_entry.id   AF-A0A7S3G0Q6-F1
#
_cell.length_a   1.000
_cell.length_b   1.000
_cell.length_c   1.000
_cell.angle_alpha   90.00
_cell.angle_beta   90.00
_cell.angle_gamma   90.00
#
_symmetry.space_group_name_H-M   'P 1'
#
loop_
_entity.id
_entity.type
_entity.pdbx_description
1 polymer ?
#
loop_
_entity_poly.entity_id
_entity_poly.type
_entity_poly.pdbx_seq_one_letter_code
_entity_poly.pdbx_strand_id
1 'polypeptide(L)'
;EIAFQQAYGRDLQEAHDWCRKYMSSRSEADLNQAWDLYYHVFRKMNKQLPILTTLDLEHVSPKLLEAHDLEIAVPGTYRTGTDIVHISKFAPTLKVITSKQRPRRCTILGNDGREYNFLLKGHEDMRQDE
;
A
#
# COMPACT_ATOMS: atom_id res chain seq x y z
N GLU A 1 2.57 -7.32 4.91
CA GLU A 1 3.50 -6.84 5.97
C GLU A 1 4.50 -7.91 6.40
N ILE A 2 4.02 -9.11 6.76
CA ILE A 2 4.85 -10.26 7.18
C ILE A 2 5.96 -10.59 6.16
N ALA A 3 5.64 -10.68 4.87
CA ALA A 3 6.62 -11.00 3.83
C ALA A 3 7.74 -9.96 3.71
N PHE A 4 7.43 -8.67 3.90
CA PHE A 4 8.45 -7.61 3.90
C PHE A 4 9.38 -7.76 5.10
N GLN A 5 8.82 -7.96 6.29
CA GLN A 5 9.60 -8.14 7.52
C GLN A 5 10.49 -9.39 7.45
N GLN A 6 9.98 -10.50 6.88
CA GLN A 6 10.77 -11.71 6.65
C GLN A 6 11.91 -11.48 5.65
N ALA A 7 11.66 -10.72 4.57
CA ALA A 7 12.64 -10.51 3.51
C ALA A 7 13.72 -9.46 3.86
N TYR A 8 13.36 -8.41 4.61
CA TYR A 8 14.21 -7.22 4.81
C TYR A 8 14.39 -6.82 6.28
N GLY A 9 13.58 -7.36 7.20
CA GLY A 9 13.53 -6.89 8.59
C GLY A 9 14.84 -7.08 9.34
N ARG A 10 15.56 -8.19 9.12
CA ARG A 10 16.87 -8.43 9.74
C ARG A 10 17.90 -7.38 9.30
N ASP A 11 18.07 -7.21 7.99
CA ASP A 11 19.05 -6.27 7.42
C ASP A 11 18.76 -4.83 7.88
N LEU A 12 17.47 -4.44 7.93
CA LEU A 12 17.05 -3.11 8.40
C LEU A 12 17.27 -2.92 9.91
N GLN A 13 17.04 -3.95 10.72
CA GLN A 13 17.32 -3.89 12.16
C GLN A 13 18.81 -3.75 12.42
N GLU A 14 19.64 -4.52 11.70
CA GLU A 14 21.09 -4.45 11.82
C GLU A 14 21.63 -3.08 11.38
N ALA A 15 21.12 -2.53 10.27
CA ALA A 15 21.47 -1.17 9.82
C ALA A 15 21.11 -0.11 10.88
N HIS A 16 19.95 -0.24 11.52
CA HIS A 16 19.54 0.65 12.61
C HIS A 16 20.46 0.54 13.83
N ASP A 17 20.91 -0.67 14.18
CA ASP A 17 21.82 -0.88 15.30
C ASP A 17 23.21 -0.25 15.03
N TRP A 18 23.70 -0.30 13.79
CA TRP A 18 24.89 0.44 13.35
C TRP A 18 24.72 1.96 13.47
N CYS A 19 23.57 2.50 13.04
CA CYS A 19 23.23 3.91 13.26
C CYS A 19 23.24 4.28 14.74
N ARG A 20 22.71 3.42 15.62
CA ARG A 20 22.74 3.64 17.08
C ARG A 20 24.16 3.64 17.63
N LYS A 21 25.00 2.71 17.17
CA LYS A 21 26.41 2.65 17.57
C LYS A 21 27.15 3.94 17.18
N TYR A 22 26.93 4.43 15.96
CA TYR A 22 27.48 5.70 15.49
C TYR A 22 27.13 6.88 16.39
N MET A 23 25.91 6.95 16.93
CA MET A 23 25.51 8.03 17.83
C MET A 23 26.42 8.14 19.08
N SER A 24 26.99 7.01 19.53
CA SER A 24 27.92 6.96 20.65
C SER A 24 29.39 7.04 20.23
N SER A 25 29.78 6.35 19.15
CA SER A 25 31.18 6.22 18.72
C SER A 25 31.67 7.40 17.89
N ARG A 26 30.76 8.07 17.17
CA ARG A 26 31.04 9.06 16.11
C ARG A 26 31.97 8.53 15.00
N SER A 27 32.11 7.21 14.87
CA SER A 27 32.97 6.57 13.87
C SER A 27 32.28 6.45 12.52
N GLU A 28 32.83 7.06 11.47
CA GLU A 28 32.30 6.95 10.11
C GLU A 28 32.23 5.51 9.60
N ALA A 29 33.09 4.62 10.10
CA ALA A 29 33.05 3.20 9.75
C ALA A 29 31.70 2.56 10.15
N ASP A 30 31.14 2.92 11.31
CA ASP A 30 29.85 2.41 11.78
C ASP A 30 28.71 2.89 10.85
N LEU A 31 28.78 4.14 10.37
CA LEU A 31 27.79 4.69 9.44
C LEU A 31 27.88 4.05 8.05
N ASN A 32 29.10 3.76 7.57
CA ASN A 32 29.30 3.05 6.31
C ASN A 32 28.69 1.64 6.33
N GLN A 33 28.80 0.91 7.46
CA GLN A 33 28.14 -0.40 7.60
C GLN A 33 26.61 -0.29 7.48
N ALA A 34 26.00 0.71 8.12
CA ALA A 34 24.57 0.95 7.99
C ALA A 34 24.18 1.26 6.53
N TRP A 35 24.96 2.10 5.86
CA TRP A 35 24.72 2.49 4.47
C TRP A 35 24.75 1.28 3.51
N ASP A 36 25.73 0.39 3.65
CA ASP A 36 25.83 -0.81 2.82
C ASP A 36 24.58 -1.69 2.93
N LEU A 37 24.06 -1.88 4.16
CA LEU A 37 22.84 -2.64 4.42
C LEU A 37 21.61 -1.93 3.83
N TYR A 38 21.46 -0.63 4.03
CA TYR A 38 20.35 0.13 3.43
C TYR A 38 20.38 0.08 1.91
N TYR A 39 21.56 0.25 1.30
CA TYR A 39 21.71 0.23 -0.14
C TYR A 39 21.42 -1.16 -0.72
N HIS A 40 21.81 -2.23 -0.02
CA HIS A 40 21.45 -3.60 -0.38
C HIS A 40 19.93 -3.83 -0.42
N VAL A 41 19.23 -3.45 0.67
CA VAL A 41 17.76 -3.54 0.75
C VAL A 41 17.11 -2.69 -0.35
N PHE A 42 17.56 -1.46 -0.54
CA PHE A 42 17.07 -0.55 -1.58
C PHE A 42 17.19 -1.15 -2.98
N ARG A 43 18.35 -1.73 -3.32
CA ARG A 43 18.55 -2.38 -4.64
C ARG A 43 17.64 -3.59 -4.83
N LYS A 44 17.41 -4.40 -3.79
CA LYS A 44 16.47 -5.53 -3.86
C LYS A 44 15.03 -5.04 -4.08
N MET A 45 14.60 -4.05 -3.30
CA MET A 45 13.25 -3.47 -3.43
C MET A 45 13.02 -2.86 -4.82
N ASN A 46 13.97 -2.09 -5.35
CA ASN A 46 13.86 -1.47 -6.67
C ASN A 46 13.75 -2.48 -7.81
N LYS A 47 14.31 -3.69 -7.65
CA LYS A 47 14.13 -4.77 -8.63
C LYS A 47 12.72 -5.39 -8.56
N GLN A 48 12.12 -5.46 -7.37
CA GLN A 48 10.80 -6.08 -7.18
C GLN A 48 9.63 -5.13 -7.49
N LEU A 49 9.78 -3.84 -7.18
CA LEU A 49 8.72 -2.84 -7.32
C LEU A 49 8.07 -2.76 -8.70
N PRO A 50 8.80 -2.80 -9.83
CA PRO A 50 8.19 -2.78 -11.17
C PRO A 50 7.31 -4.00 -11.45
N ILE A 51 7.59 -5.14 -10.83
CA ILE A 51 6.91 -6.43 -11.09
C ILE A 51 5.59 -6.54 -10.31
N LEU A 52 5.44 -5.76 -9.23
CA LEU A 52 4.22 -5.71 -8.40
C LEU A 52 3.07 -4.98 -9.11
N THR A 53 2.47 -5.63 -10.10
CA THR A 53 1.35 -5.09 -10.90
C THR A 53 -0.03 -5.37 -10.30
N THR A 54 -0.10 -6.27 -9.32
CA THR A 54 -1.33 -6.65 -8.61
C THR A 54 -1.05 -6.74 -7.11
N LEU A 55 -2.04 -6.38 -6.30
CA LEU A 55 -2.03 -6.58 -4.84
C LEU A 55 -3.27 -7.38 -4.44
N ASP A 56 -3.07 -8.47 -3.72
CA ASP A 56 -4.16 -9.29 -3.20
C ASP A 56 -4.55 -8.81 -1.80
N LEU A 57 -5.84 -8.49 -1.61
CA LEU A 57 -6.37 -7.98 -0.34
C LEU A 57 -6.15 -8.95 0.81
N GLU A 58 -6.14 -10.26 0.58
CA GLU A 58 -5.80 -11.26 1.58
C GLU A 58 -4.43 -10.98 2.26
N HIS A 59 -3.47 -10.47 1.50
CA HIS A 59 -2.12 -10.19 2.00
C HIS A 59 -1.93 -8.76 2.51
N VAL A 60 -2.71 -7.80 1.99
CA VAL A 60 -2.51 -6.36 2.27
C VAL A 60 -3.60 -5.76 3.17
N SER A 61 -4.80 -6.32 3.19
CA SER A 61 -5.91 -5.89 4.04
C SER A 61 -7.03 -6.96 4.13
N PRO A 62 -6.86 -8.01 4.95
CA PRO A 62 -7.88 -9.05 5.16
C PRO A 62 -9.22 -8.46 5.60
N LYS A 63 -9.18 -7.42 6.44
CA LYS A 63 -10.39 -6.72 6.93
C LYS A 63 -11.23 -6.15 5.79
N LEU A 64 -10.59 -5.64 4.73
CA LEU A 64 -11.30 -5.08 3.58
C LEU A 64 -11.87 -6.20 2.69
N LEU A 65 -11.19 -7.35 2.63
CA LEU A 65 -11.68 -8.54 1.93
C LEU A 65 -12.90 -9.16 2.64
N GLU A 66 -12.89 -9.18 3.97
CA GLU A 66 -13.98 -9.68 4.81
C GLU A 66 -15.17 -8.71 4.89
N ALA A 67 -14.98 -7.44 4.53
CA ALA A 67 -16.03 -6.44 4.55
C ALA A 67 -17.06 -6.72 3.46
N HIS A 68 -18.27 -7.05 3.90
CA HIS A 68 -19.42 -7.36 3.04
C HIS A 68 -20.67 -6.62 3.53
N ASP A 69 -21.56 -6.32 2.60
CA ASP A 69 -22.91 -5.78 2.82
C ASP A 69 -22.95 -4.63 3.84
N LEU A 70 -22.08 -3.63 3.62
CA LEU A 70 -21.91 -2.50 4.51
C LEU A 70 -23.07 -1.50 4.33
N GLU A 71 -23.55 -0.92 5.43
CA GLU A 71 -24.57 0.16 5.40
C GLU A 71 -24.06 1.49 4.84
N ILE A 72 -22.77 1.58 4.49
CA ILE A 72 -22.20 2.77 3.88
C ILE A 72 -22.39 2.75 2.36
N ALA A 73 -22.71 3.92 1.79
CA ALA A 73 -22.84 4.09 0.36
C ALA A 73 -21.50 3.85 -0.37
N VAL A 74 -21.58 3.36 -1.61
CA VAL A 74 -20.46 3.40 -2.53
C VAL A 74 -20.01 4.87 -2.71
N PRO A 75 -18.72 5.20 -2.57
CA PRO A 75 -18.28 6.59 -2.66
C PRO A 75 -18.70 7.27 -3.97
N GLY A 76 -19.19 8.50 -3.89
CA GLY A 76 -19.63 9.29 -5.06
C GLY A 76 -20.99 8.90 -5.66
N THR A 77 -21.72 7.92 -5.10
CA THR A 77 -23.05 7.52 -5.60
C THR A 77 -24.21 8.17 -4.84
N TYR A 78 -23.98 8.68 -3.63
CA TYR A 78 -25.03 9.29 -2.82
C TYR A 78 -25.62 10.52 -3.50
N ARG A 79 -26.95 10.52 -3.67
CA ARG A 79 -27.73 11.66 -4.18
C ARG A 79 -29.05 11.76 -3.41
N THR A 80 -29.45 12.97 -3.07
CA THR A 80 -30.72 13.21 -2.37
C THR A 80 -31.89 12.78 -3.25
N GLY A 81 -32.83 12.01 -2.69
CA GLY A 81 -34.06 11.58 -3.36
C GLY A 81 -33.93 10.34 -4.25
N THR A 82 -32.77 9.67 -4.25
CA THR A 82 -32.57 8.36 -4.90
C THR A 82 -32.20 7.29 -3.89
N ASP A 83 -32.47 6.03 -4.21
CA ASP A 83 -32.03 4.90 -3.40
C ASP A 83 -30.51 4.88 -3.26
N ILE A 84 -30.04 4.58 -2.06
CA ILE A 84 -28.61 4.54 -1.74
C ILE A 84 -28.03 3.21 -2.24
N VAL A 85 -27.00 3.30 -3.08
CA VAL A 85 -26.21 2.14 -3.47
C VAL A 85 -25.16 1.87 -2.39
N HIS A 86 -25.33 0.79 -1.65
CA HIS A 86 -24.46 0.36 -0.56
C HIS A 86 -23.30 -0.49 -1.07
N ILE A 87 -22.20 -0.50 -0.32
CA ILE A 87 -21.06 -1.37 -0.63
C ILE A 87 -21.43 -2.82 -0.31
N SER A 88 -21.55 -3.67 -1.33
CA SER A 88 -21.73 -5.11 -1.13
C SER A 88 -20.40 -5.80 -0.82
N LYS A 89 -19.31 -5.50 -1.55
CA LYS A 89 -17.96 -6.01 -1.25
C LYS A 89 -16.88 -5.30 -2.05
N PHE A 90 -15.63 -5.52 -1.68
CA PHE A 90 -14.45 -5.12 -2.46
C PHE A 90 -13.97 -6.27 -3.33
N ALA A 91 -13.48 -5.97 -4.53
CA ALA A 91 -12.80 -6.97 -5.35
C ALA A 91 -11.53 -7.46 -4.64
N PRO A 92 -11.22 -8.77 -4.68
CA PRO A 92 -10.13 -9.34 -3.89
C PRO A 92 -8.74 -8.88 -4.34
N THR A 93 -8.63 -8.29 -5.53
CA THR A 93 -7.37 -7.84 -6.12
C THR A 93 -7.45 -6.38 -6.53
N LEU A 94 -6.35 -5.64 -6.27
CA LEU A 94 -6.14 -4.26 -6.71
C LEU A 94 -5.12 -4.26 -7.84
N LYS A 95 -5.43 -3.60 -8.96
CA LYS A 95 -4.47 -3.44 -10.06
C LYS A 95 -3.60 -2.22 -9.81
N VAL A 96 -2.29 -2.38 -9.85
CA VAL A 96 -1.35 -1.28 -9.74
C VAL A 96 -1.05 -0.75 -11.14
N ILE A 97 -1.32 0.54 -11.35
CA ILE A 97 -1.02 1.19 -12.63
C ILE A 97 0.47 1.55 -12.64
N THR A 98 1.20 1.11 -13.67
CA THR A 98 2.63 1.41 -13.82
C THR A 98 2.83 2.87 -14.20
N SER A 99 3.05 3.72 -13.20
CA SER A 99 3.42 5.12 -13.35
C SER A 99 4.34 5.53 -12.20
N LYS A 100 4.85 6.77 -12.19
CA LYS A 100 5.66 7.28 -11.07
C LYS A 100 4.93 7.16 -9.72
N GLN A 101 3.62 7.43 -9.72
CA GLN A 101 2.80 7.49 -8.51
C GLN A 101 2.18 6.15 -8.13
N ARG A 102 2.22 5.17 -9.06
CA ARG A 102 1.71 3.80 -8.88
C ARG A 102 0.32 3.74 -8.20
N PRO A 103 -0.69 4.47 -8.71
CA PRO A 103 -2.01 4.46 -8.13
C PRO A 103 -2.64 3.07 -8.28
N ARG A 104 -3.53 2.71 -7.35
CA ARG A 104 -4.16 1.39 -7.31
C ARG A 104 -5.59 1.51 -7.80
N ARG A 105 -5.97 0.74 -8.81
CA ARG A 105 -7.35 0.61 -9.22
C ARG A 105 -8.06 -0.37 -8.28
N CYS A 106 -9.01 0.16 -7.53
CA CYS A 106 -9.90 -0.59 -6.65
C CYS A 106 -11.26 -0.73 -7.30
N THR A 107 -11.85 -1.92 -7.23
CA THR A 107 -13.20 -2.17 -7.72
C THR A 107 -14.09 -2.52 -6.53
N ILE A 108 -15.21 -1.82 -6.41
CA ILE A 108 -16.22 -2.01 -5.38
C ILE A 108 -17.50 -2.53 -6.05
N LEU A 109 -18.08 -3.60 -5.53
CA LEU A 109 -19.38 -4.08 -5.97
C LEU A 109 -20.48 -3.41 -5.14
N GLY A 110 -21.43 -2.75 -5.81
CA GLY A 110 -22.63 -2.21 -5.18
C GLY A 110 -23.69 -3.29 -4.94
N ASN A 111 -24.59 -3.05 -3.98
CA ASN A 111 -25.78 -3.88 -3.78
C ASN A 111 -26.78 -3.83 -4.96
N ASP A 112 -26.60 -2.89 -5.89
CA ASP A 112 -27.32 -2.79 -7.17
C ASP A 112 -26.75 -3.74 -8.25
N GLY A 113 -25.72 -4.53 -7.91
CA GLY A 113 -25.07 -5.49 -8.79
C GLY A 113 -24.03 -4.87 -9.74
N ARG A 114 -23.72 -3.58 -9.62
CA ARG A 114 -22.78 -2.89 -10.52
C ARG A 114 -21.39 -2.79 -9.89
N GLU A 115 -20.38 -2.81 -10.76
CA GLU A 115 -18.99 -2.56 -10.38
C GLU A 115 -18.63 -1.07 -10.50
N TYR A 116 -18.02 -0.55 -9.45
CA TYR A 116 -17.55 0.83 -9.35
C TYR A 116 -16.04 0.84 -9.26
N ASN A 117 -15.38 1.49 -10.22
CA ASN A 117 -13.93 1.56 -10.29
C ASN A 117 -13.42 2.88 -9.70
N PHE A 118 -12.49 2.78 -8.77
CA PHE A 118 -11.84 3.90 -8.10
C PHE A 118 -10.34 3.86 -8.31
N LEU A 119 -9.73 5.04 -8.26
CA LEU A 119 -8.28 5.20 -8.32
C LEU A 119 -7.77 5.65 -6.96
N LEU A 120 -7.08 4.76 -6.25
CA LEU A 120 -6.46 5.04 -4.96
C LEU A 120 -5.08 5.66 -5.18
N LYS A 121 -4.97 6.96 -4.88
CA LYS A 121 -3.74 7.75 -4.94
C LYS A 121 -3.24 7.99 -3.51
N GLY A 122 -2.08 7.45 -3.15
CA GLY A 122 -1.56 7.47 -1.78
C GLY A 122 -0.54 8.58 -1.47
N HIS A 123 -0.01 9.24 -2.51
CA HIS A 123 1.05 10.25 -2.38
C HIS A 123 0.65 11.59 -3.03
N GLU A 124 -0.66 11.83 -3.18
CA GLU A 124 -1.21 13.04 -3.78
C GLU A 124 -2.24 13.66 -2.84
N ASP A 125 -2.27 15.00 -2.80
CA ASP A 125 -3.32 15.75 -2.12
C ASP A 125 -4.53 15.88 -3.05
N MET A 126 -5.60 15.14 -2.75
CA MET A 126 -6.79 15.06 -3.60
C MET A 126 -7.65 16.32 -3.59
N ARG A 127 -7.43 17.26 -2.65
CA ARG A 127 -8.24 18.48 -2.51
C ARG A 127 -8.07 19.47 -3.66
N GLN A 128 -7.03 19.29 -4.48
CA GLN A 128 -6.81 20.11 -5.68
C GLN A 128 -7.57 19.59 -6.91
N ASP A 129 -8.04 18.34 -6.86
CA ASP A 129 -8.77 17.68 -7.95
C ASP A 129 -10.30 17.86 -7.81
N GLU A 130 -10.80 18.27 -6.63
CA GLU A 130 -12.21 18.57 -6.32
C GLU A 130 -12.63 19.97 -6.77
#